data_AF-A0A813VHL0-F1
#
_entry.id   AF-A0A813VHL0-F1
#
_cell.length_a   1.000
_cell.length_b   1.000
_cell.length_c   1.000
_cell.angle_alpha   90.00
_cell.angle_beta   90.00
_cell.angle_gamma   90.00
#
_symmetry.space_group_name_H-M   'P 1'
#
loop_
_entity.id
_entity.type
_entity.pdbx_description
1 polymer ?
#
loop_
_entity_poly.entity_id
_entity_poly.type
_entity_poly.pdbx_seq_one_letter_code
_entity_poly.pdbx_strand_id
1 'polypeptide(L)'
;MTDRKAVIKNADMSEDMQQDAVDIATQALEKYNIEKDIAAYIKKEFDKKYNPTWHCIVGRNFGSYVTHETKHFIYFYLGQVAILLFKSG
;
A
#
# COMPACT_ATOMS: atom_id res chain seq x y z
N MET A 1 -3.52 -20.72 -5.94
CA MET A 1 -3.30 -19.27 -5.74
C MET A 1 -1.89 -19.01 -6.21
N THR A 2 -1.68 -18.15 -7.21
CA THR A 2 -0.33 -17.74 -7.56
C THR A 2 0.13 -16.78 -6.47
N ASP A 3 1.05 -17.21 -5.62
CA ASP A 3 1.70 -16.35 -4.62
C ASP A 3 2.28 -15.13 -5.33
N ARG A 4 1.59 -14.00 -5.25
CA ARG A 4 2.10 -12.73 -5.77
C ARG A 4 3.17 -12.26 -4.79
N LYS A 5 4.41 -12.68 -5.02
CA LYS A 5 5.54 -12.29 -4.19
C LYS A 5 5.64 -10.76 -4.14
N ALA A 6 5.60 -10.21 -2.91
CA ALA A 6 5.84 -8.80 -2.68
C ALA A 6 7.30 -8.45 -2.94
N VAL A 7 7.54 -7.33 -3.62
CA VAL A 7 8.87 -6.75 -3.82
C VAL A 7 8.85 -5.34 -3.28
N ILE A 8 9.37 -5.16 -2.07
CA ILE A 8 9.51 -3.85 -1.43
C ILE A 8 10.63 -3.08 -2.12
N LYS A 9 10.32 -1.87 -2.59
CA LYS A 9 11.27 -0.99 -3.29
C LYS A 9 11.82 0.08 -2.37
N ASN A 10 10.98 0.61 -1.50
CA ASN A 10 11.38 1.55 -0.46
C ASN A 10 10.39 1.48 0.71
N ALA A 11 10.86 1.65 1.93
CA ALA A 11 10.03 1.66 3.12
C ALA A 11 10.69 2.50 4.22
N ASP A 12 9.88 3.31 4.89
CA ASP A 12 10.17 3.93 6.18
C ASP A 12 8.99 3.59 7.10
N MET A 13 9.03 2.40 7.72
CA MET A 13 8.07 1.88 8.70
C MET A 13 8.59 0.55 9.29
N SER A 14 7.99 0.06 10.37
CA SER A 14 8.38 -1.22 10.99
C SER A 14 8.08 -2.43 10.09
N GLU A 15 8.84 -3.52 10.25
CA GLU A 15 8.63 -4.76 9.47
C GLU A 15 7.22 -5.32 9.64
N ASP A 16 6.67 -5.28 10.85
CA ASP A 16 5.27 -5.69 11.12
C ASP A 16 4.27 -4.88 10.29
N MET A 17 4.48 -3.56 10.19
CA MET A 17 3.59 -2.69 9.40
C MET A 17 3.78 -2.91 7.89
N GLN A 18 4.99 -3.26 7.45
CA GLN A 18 5.24 -3.65 6.06
C GLN A 18 4.51 -4.94 5.70
N GLN A 19 4.56 -5.95 6.59
CA GLN A 19 3.84 -7.20 6.42
C GLN A 19 2.33 -6.96 6.37
N ASP A 20 1.80 -6.15 7.27
CA ASP A 20 0.39 -5.75 7.27
C ASP A 20 0.00 -5.03 5.96
N ALA A 21 0.86 -4.17 5.41
CA ALA A 21 0.63 -3.51 4.12
C ALA A 21 0.53 -4.51 2.98
N VAL A 22 1.43 -5.50 2.94
CA VAL A 22 1.44 -6.58 1.94
C VAL A 22 0.20 -7.45 2.05
N ASP A 23 -0.18 -7.85 3.27
CA ASP A 23 -1.32 -8.73 3.51
C ASP A 23 -2.65 -8.05 3.15
N ILE A 24 -2.83 -6.80 3.59
CA ILE A 24 -4.03 -6.01 3.27
C ILE A 24 -4.11 -5.75 1.76
N ALA A 25 -2.98 -5.44 1.11
CA ALA A 25 -2.94 -5.24 -0.34
C ALA A 25 -3.22 -6.53 -1.12
N THR A 26 -2.76 -7.67 -0.63
CA THR A 26 -3.04 -8.99 -1.23
C THR A 26 -4.53 -9.29 -1.17
N GLN A 27 -5.17 -9.09 0.00
CA GLN A 27 -6.63 -9.23 0.16
C GLN A 27 -7.40 -8.26 -0.75
N ALA A 28 -6.94 -7.02 -0.86
CA ALA A 28 -7.56 -6.02 -1.73
C ALA A 28 -7.54 -6.45 -3.21
N LEU A 29 -6.41 -7.00 -3.67
CA LEU A 29 -6.21 -7.48 -5.03
C LEU A 29 -6.96 -8.77 -5.36
N GLU A 30 -7.38 -9.54 -4.35
CA GLU A 30 -8.27 -10.71 -4.53
C GLU A 30 -9.74 -10.29 -4.61
N LYS A 31 -10.11 -9.22 -3.88
CA LYS A 31 -11.50 -8.75 -3.77
C LYS A 31 -11.91 -7.78 -4.87
N TYR A 32 -10.96 -6.98 -5.38
CA TYR A 32 -11.24 -5.87 -6.30
C TYR A 32 -10.37 -5.96 -7.56
N ASN A 33 -10.97 -5.58 -8.69
CA ASN A 33 -10.29 -5.59 -10.00
C ASN A 33 -9.90 -4.18 -10.49
N ILE A 34 -10.40 -3.12 -9.85
CA ILE A 34 -10.18 -1.72 -10.25
C ILE A 34 -9.18 -1.09 -9.28
N GLU A 35 -8.10 -0.48 -9.77
CA GLU A 35 -7.03 0.07 -8.94
C GLU A 35 -7.53 1.09 -7.90
N LYS A 36 -8.51 1.91 -8.30
CA LYS A 36 -9.16 2.88 -7.40
C LYS A 36 -9.79 2.21 -6.18
N ASP A 37 -10.47 1.08 -6.37
CA ASP A 37 -11.17 0.38 -5.29
C ASP A 37 -10.19 -0.36 -4.38
N ILE A 38 -9.12 -0.93 -4.97
CA ILE A 38 -7.99 -1.51 -4.24
C ILE A 38 -7.33 -0.45 -3.35
N ALA A 39 -6.98 0.72 -3.91
CA ALA A 39 -6.37 1.82 -3.17
C ALA A 39 -7.27 2.31 -2.04
N ALA A 40 -8.57 2.48 -2.31
CA ALA A 40 -9.55 2.91 -1.31
C ALA A 40 -9.70 1.90 -0.16
N TYR A 41 -9.62 0.59 -0.45
CA TYR A 41 -9.67 -0.45 0.58
C TYR A 41 -8.43 -0.40 1.49
N ILE A 42 -7.22 -0.41 0.89
CA ILE A 42 -5.96 -0.36 1.65
C ILE A 42 -5.91 0.88 2.54
N LYS A 43 -6.25 2.06 1.98
CA LYS A 43 -6.32 3.32 2.72
C LYS A 43 -7.24 3.21 3.94
N LYS A 44 -8.47 2.70 3.75
CA LYS A 44 -9.48 2.60 4.83
C LYS A 44 -9.02 1.67 5.96
N GLU A 45 -8.42 0.53 5.62
CA GLU A 45 -7.91 -0.40 6.63
C GLU A 45 -6.73 0.23 7.41
N PHE A 46 -5.82 0.93 6.73
CA PHE A 46 -4.72 1.64 7.39
C PHE A 46 -5.17 2.82 8.24
N ASP A 47 -6.13 3.62 7.77
CA ASP A 47 -6.77 4.68 8.57
C ASP A 47 -7.38 4.10 9.86
N LYS A 48 -8.04 2.94 9.76
CA LYS A 48 -8.68 2.28 10.88
C LYS A 48 -7.65 1.68 11.86
N LYS A 49 -6.57 1.07 11.35
CA LYS A 49 -5.59 0.34 12.16
C LYS A 49 -4.50 1.23 12.75
N TYR A 50 -4.05 2.26 12.03
CA TYR A 50 -2.91 3.10 12.39
C TYR A 50 -3.24 4.60 12.47
N ASN A 51 -4.53 4.90 12.61
CA ASN A 51 -5.11 6.24 12.65
C ASN A 51 -4.96 7.01 11.31
N PRO A 52 -5.93 7.87 10.95
CA PRO A 52 -5.82 8.74 9.78
C PRO A 52 -4.64 9.73 9.87
N THR A 53 -4.16 10.33 8.78
CA THR A 53 -4.70 10.22 7.40
C THR A 53 -3.70 9.52 6.48
N TRP A 54 -4.07 8.33 6.01
CA TRP A 54 -3.33 7.59 5.01
C TRP A 54 -3.75 7.96 3.60
N HIS A 55 -2.82 7.82 2.67
CA HIS A 55 -2.98 8.00 1.23
C HIS A 55 -2.45 6.77 0.53
N CYS A 56 -3.19 6.27 -0.46
CA CYS A 56 -2.80 5.07 -1.19
C CYS A 56 -2.96 5.30 -2.70
N ILE A 57 -1.94 4.91 -3.46
CA ILE A 57 -1.91 4.94 -4.92
C ILE A 57 -1.59 3.53 -5.40
N VAL A 58 -2.38 3.04 -6.35
CA VAL A 58 -2.24 1.71 -6.96
C VAL A 58 -2.22 1.88 -8.46
N GLY A 59 -1.28 1.25 -9.15
CA GLY A 59 -1.17 1.35 -10.60
C GLY A 59 -0.03 0.54 -11.17
N ARG A 60 -0.08 0.28 -12.49
CA ARG A 60 1.01 -0.43 -13.20
C ARG A 60 2.12 0.52 -13.64
N ASN A 61 1.78 1.77 -13.95
CA ASN A 61 2.70 2.78 -14.44
C ASN A 61 2.36 4.14 -13.81
N PHE A 62 3.18 4.57 -12.86
CA PHE A 62 3.10 5.91 -12.29
C PHE A 62 4.45 6.35 -11.73
N GLY A 63 4.66 7.65 -11.67
CA GLY A 63 5.69 8.29 -10.86
C GLY A 63 5.02 9.19 -9.82
N SER A 64 5.64 9.34 -8.67
CA SER A 64 5.09 10.13 -7.56
C SER A 64 6.18 10.90 -6.84
N TYR A 65 5.89 12.13 -6.44
CA TYR A 65 6.70 12.91 -5.52
C TYR A 65 5.79 13.36 -4.37
N VAL A 66 6.02 12.81 -3.17
CA VAL A 66 5.14 13.02 -2.01
C VAL A 66 5.96 13.28 -0.75
N THR A 67 5.42 14.12 0.13
CA THR A 67 5.89 14.26 1.52
C THR A 67 5.06 13.33 2.40
N HIS A 68 5.70 12.74 3.42
CA HIS A 68 5.06 11.81 4.34
C HIS A 68 5.57 12.01 5.77
N GLU A 69 4.77 11.58 6.74
CA GLU A 69 5.18 11.47 8.14
C GLU A 69 6.22 10.36 8.33
N THR A 70 7.19 10.60 9.23
CA THR A 70 8.26 9.65 9.53
C THR A 70 7.68 8.31 10.00
N LYS A 71 8.28 7.19 9.57
CA LYS A 71 7.90 5.81 9.89
C LYS A 71 6.53 5.37 9.36
N HIS A 72 5.96 6.09 8.38
CA HIS A 72 4.66 5.78 7.79
C HIS A 72 4.68 5.85 6.25
N PHE A 73 5.66 5.19 5.63
CA PHE A 73 5.77 5.14 4.16
C PHE A 73 6.21 3.77 3.67
N ILE A 74 5.57 3.28 2.61
CA ILE A 74 5.99 2.09 1.90
C ILE A 74 5.65 2.18 0.40
N TYR A 75 6.59 1.72 -0.43
CA TYR A 75 6.42 1.54 -1.86
C TYR A 75 6.88 0.13 -2.27
N PHE A 76 5.97 -0.66 -2.83
CA PHE A 76 6.22 -2.05 -3.17
C PHE A 76 5.41 -2.50 -4.39
N TYR A 77 5.81 -3.64 -4.96
CA TYR A 77 5.10 -4.30 -6.05
C TYR A 77 4.48 -5.62 -5.58
N LEU A 78 3.25 -5.88 -6.02
CA LEU A 78 2.63 -7.21 -6.00
C LEU A 78 2.39 -7.65 -7.45
N GLY A 79 3.29 -8.51 -7.96
CA GLY A 79 3.33 -8.84 -9.38
C GLY A 79 3.66 -7.60 -10.23
N GLN A 80 2.76 -7.22 -11.13
CA GLN A 80 2.93 -6.05 -12.02
C GLN A 80 2.27 -4.77 -11.49
N VAL A 81 1.66 -4.82 -10.30
CA VAL A 81 0.95 -3.69 -9.71
C VAL A 81 1.83 -3.07 -8.64
N ALA A 82 2.15 -1.79 -8.82
CA ALA A 82 2.82 -0.98 -7.81
C ALA A 82 1.80 -0.40 -6.83
N ILE A 83 2.20 -0.34 -5.56
CA ILE A 83 1.40 0.16 -4.45
C ILE A 83 2.28 1.13 -3.67
N LEU A 84 1.82 2.36 -3.55
CA LEU A 84 2.42 3.40 -2.75
C LEU A 84 1.44 3.76 -1.64
N LEU A 85 1.86 3.61 -0.40
CA LEU A 85 1.05 3.86 0.80
C LEU A 85 1.86 4.73 1.76
N PHE A 86 1.29 5.86 2.15
CA PHE A 86 1.97 6.79 3.05
C PHE A 86 0.98 7.58 3.90
N LYS A 87 1.42 8.06 5.05
CA LYS A 87 0.65 8.93 5.94
C LYS A 87 1.07 10.38 5.78
N SER A 88 0.09 11.28 5.71
CA SER A 88 0.30 12.73 5.65
C SER A 88 -0.98 13.44 6.05
N GLY A 89 -0.95 14.20 7.14
CA GLY A 89 -2.07 15.06 7.55
C GLY A 89 -1.81 15.74 8.89
#